data_AF-A0A5Y2S9N8-F1
#
_entry.id   AF-A0A5Y2S9N8-F1
#
_cell.length_a   1.000
_cell.length_b   1.000
_cell.length_c   1.000
_cell.angle_alpha   90.00
_cell.angle_beta   90.00
_cell.angle_gamma   90.00
#
_symmetry.space_group_name_H-M   'P 1'
#
loop_
_entity.id
_entity.type
_entity.pdbx_description
1 polymer ?
#
loop_
_entity_poly.entity_id
_entity_poly.type
_entity_poly.pdbx_seq_one_letter_code
_entity_poly.pdbx_strand_id
1 'polypeptide(L)'
;MRAKERLPRKRYSPEFKMELVRLALEKEGSIAALARQHDVNDNLLFKWIRLWQREGQVCRPRKNASSLPALIPVQLQAEPSLPTFKPPSCSPPSACHIKCRGGEITLTHPSAELMSTLLRELMRGPV
;
A
#
# COMPACT_ATOMS: atom_id res chain seq x y z
N MET A 1 -21.82 31.68 4.48
CA MET A 1 -20.85 31.27 5.53
C MET A 1 -19.46 31.23 4.92
N ARG A 2 -18.58 32.20 5.23
CA ARG A 2 -17.21 32.25 4.69
C ARG A 2 -16.32 31.32 5.52
N ALA A 3 -15.76 30.28 4.92
CA ALA A 3 -14.84 29.39 5.61
C ALA A 3 -13.57 30.17 6.00
N LYS A 4 -13.30 30.29 7.30
CA LYS A 4 -12.10 30.96 7.82
C LYS A 4 -10.93 29.99 7.67
N GLU A 5 -10.03 30.26 6.73
CA GLU A 5 -8.81 29.47 6.55
C GLU A 5 -8.04 29.40 7.87
N ARG A 6 -7.81 28.16 8.34
CA ARG A 6 -7.09 27.92 9.59
C ARG A 6 -5.59 27.94 9.30
N LEU A 7 -4.91 28.95 9.83
CA LEU A 7 -3.46 29.02 9.77
C LEU A 7 -2.83 27.73 10.33
N PRO A 8 -1.71 27.27 9.74
CA PRO A 8 -1.00 26.09 10.22
C PRO A 8 -0.56 26.27 11.66
N ARG A 9 -0.67 25.21 12.48
CA ARG A 9 -0.27 25.27 13.89
C ARG A 9 1.25 25.46 14.00
N LYS A 10 1.69 26.50 14.72
CA LYS A 10 3.10 26.68 15.10
C LYS A 10 3.58 25.45 15.86
N ARG A 11 4.76 24.94 15.47
CA ARG A 11 5.47 23.86 16.17
C ARG A 11 6.72 24.45 16.78
N TYR A 12 6.94 24.12 18.05
CA TYR A 12 8.13 24.51 18.79
C TYR A 12 9.00 23.28 19.03
N SER A 13 10.31 23.45 18.87
CA SER A 13 11.29 22.40 19.14
C SER A 13 11.33 22.07 20.65
N PRO A 14 11.69 20.85 21.05
CA PRO A 14 11.76 20.49 22.47
C PRO A 14 12.80 21.31 23.24
N GLU A 15 13.90 21.71 22.59
CA GLU A 15 14.96 22.54 23.17
C GLU A 15 14.41 23.93 23.53
N PHE A 16 13.69 24.56 22.59
CA PHE A 16 13.06 25.86 22.81
C PHE A 16 12.04 25.82 23.97
N LYS A 17 11.23 24.76 24.02
CA LYS A 17 10.28 24.57 25.12
C LYS A 17 10.99 24.41 26.46
N MET A 18 12.11 23.67 26.47
CA MET A 18 12.91 23.46 27.66
C MET A 18 13.46 24.76 28.20
N GLU A 19 14.03 25.58 27.32
CA GLU A 19 14.58 26.89 27.66
C GLU A 19 13.52 27.80 28.28
N LEU A 20 12.34 27.91 27.65
CA LEU A 20 11.26 28.72 28.19
C LEU A 20 10.76 28.25 29.56
N VAL A 21 10.73 26.93 29.78
CA VAL A 21 10.33 26.38 31.08
C VAL A 21 11.39 26.66 32.15
N ARG A 22 12.69 26.55 31.82
CA ARG A 22 13.76 26.92 32.75
C ARG A 22 13.69 28.39 33.14
N LEU A 23 13.57 29.28 32.15
CA LEU A 23 13.39 30.71 32.39
C LEU A 23 12.15 31.00 33.24
N ALA A 24 11.05 30.27 33.03
CA ALA A 24 9.84 30.43 33.83
C ALA A 24 9.97 29.91 35.28
N LEU A 25 10.89 28.99 35.54
CA LEU A 25 11.17 28.47 36.88
C LEU A 25 12.21 29.32 37.62
N GLU A 26 13.17 29.89 36.90
CA GLU A 26 14.21 30.77 37.45
C GLU A 26 13.70 32.18 37.71
N LYS A 27 12.89 32.71 36.79
CA LYS A 27 12.36 34.06 36.87
C LYS A 27 11.02 33.99 37.62
N GLU A 28 11.00 34.38 38.88
CA GLU A 28 9.78 34.58 39.71
C GLU A 28 8.91 35.76 39.21
N GLY A 29 8.78 35.91 37.89
CA GLY A 29 8.00 36.94 37.23
C GLY A 29 6.71 36.39 36.61
N SER A 30 5.93 37.28 35.98
CA SER A 30 4.71 36.87 35.30
C SER A 30 5.02 35.98 34.09
N ILE A 31 4.61 34.71 34.16
CA ILE A 31 4.71 33.73 33.08
C ILE A 31 4.07 34.25 31.79
N ALA A 32 2.98 35.03 31.90
CA ALA A 32 2.32 35.62 30.74
C ALA A 32 3.18 36.69 30.05
N ALA A 33 3.95 37.48 30.81
CA ALA A 33 4.89 38.45 30.24
C ALA A 33 6.04 37.75 29.51
N LEU A 34 6.60 36.68 30.11
CA LEU A 34 7.63 35.85 29.48
C LEU A 34 7.11 35.23 28.17
N ALA A 35 5.91 34.66 28.18
CA ALA A 35 5.31 34.05 26.99
C ALA A 35 5.17 35.08 25.84
N ARG A 36 4.71 36.29 26.14
CA ARG A 36 4.57 37.38 25.15
C ARG A 36 5.92 37.83 24.60
N GLN A 37 6.95 37.92 25.44
CA GLN A 37 8.31 38.28 25.01
C GLN A 37 8.86 37.29 23.97
N HIS A 38 8.49 36.01 24.08
CA HIS A 38 8.93 34.96 23.17
C HIS A 38 7.91 34.59 22.07
N ASP A 39 6.85 35.39 21.89
CA ASP A 39 5.75 35.12 20.93
C ASP A 39 5.14 33.70 21.08
N VAL A 40 4.95 33.30 22.34
CA VAL A 40 4.32 32.04 22.74
C VAL A 40 3.02 32.35 23.45
N ASN A 41 2.01 31.50 23.23
CA ASN A 41 0.76 31.57 23.99
C ASN A 41 1.04 31.23 25.46
N ASP A 42 0.61 32.08 26.39
CA ASP A 42 0.73 31.90 27.83
C ASP A 42 0.17 30.55 28.31
N ASN A 43 -1.01 30.16 27.82
CA ASN A 43 -1.62 28.87 28.12
C ASN A 43 -0.77 27.68 27.66
N LEU A 44 -0.01 27.85 26.56
CA LEU A 44 0.87 26.82 26.04
C LEU A 44 2.11 26.67 26.95
N LEU A 45 2.68 27.78 27.40
CA LEU A 45 3.79 27.77 28.35
C LEU A 45 3.37 27.15 29.70
N PHE A 46 2.20 27.50 30.23
CA PHE A 46 1.65 26.85 31.43
C PHE A 46 1.51 25.33 31.28
N LYS A 47 1.08 24.85 30.09
CA LYS A 47 1.00 23.42 29.82
C LYS A 47 2.38 22.75 29.84
N TRP A 48 3.41 23.41 29.31
CA TRP A 48 4.78 22.87 29.33
C TRP A 48 5.36 22.83 30.73
N ILE A 49 5.17 23.88 31.54
CA ILE A 49 5.62 23.94 32.93
C ILE A 49 4.96 22.81 33.74
N ARG A 50 3.64 22.64 33.61
CA ARG A 50 2.90 21.57 34.30
C ARG A 50 3.36 20.18 33.88
N LEU A 51 3.65 19.98 32.58
CA LEU A 51 4.15 18.70 32.08
C LEU A 51 5.54 18.41 32.65
N TRP A 52 6.42 19.41 32.69
CA TRP A 52 7.75 19.30 33.27
C TRP A 52 7.70 18.94 34.76
N GLN A 53 6.87 19.62 35.55
CA GLN A 53 6.71 19.34 36.98
C GLN A 53 6.17 17.93 37.27
N ARG A 54 5.38 17.36 36.35
CA ARG A 54 4.76 16.05 36.53
C ARG A 54 5.62 14.90 36.00
N GLU A 55 6.18 15.06 34.81
CA GLU A 55 6.80 13.99 34.03
C GLU A 55 8.31 14.20 33.83
N GLY A 56 8.86 15.35 34.24
CA GLY A 56 10.25 15.71 33.98
C GLY A 56 10.53 15.96 32.49
N GLN A 57 9.50 16.25 31.69
CA GLN A 57 9.62 16.45 30.23
C GLN A 57 8.69 17.56 29.74
N VAL A 58 9.09 18.28 28.69
CA VAL A 58 8.28 19.34 28.04
C VAL A 58 7.55 18.90 26.78
N CYS A 59 7.87 17.71 26.30
CA CYS A 59 7.19 17.06 25.19
C CYS A 59 6.98 15.61 25.55
N ARG A 60 5.82 15.06 25.19
CA ARG A 60 5.70 13.61 25.12
C ARG A 60 6.33 13.15 23.82
N PRO A 61 7.20 12.11 23.85
CA PRO A 61 7.63 11.47 22.63
C PRO A 61 6.39 11.12 21.84
N ARG A 62 6.34 11.59 20.58
CA ARG A 62 5.32 11.13 19.66
C ARG A 62 5.49 9.61 19.63
N LYS A 63 4.44 8.83 19.91
CA LYS A 63 4.46 7.40 19.59
C LYS A 63 4.77 7.35 18.11
N ASN A 64 6.03 7.11 17.78
CA ASN A 64 6.47 7.15 16.41
C ASN A 64 5.62 6.10 15.71
N ALA A 65 5.02 6.45 14.58
CA ALA A 65 4.47 5.45 13.67
C ALA A 65 5.57 4.47 13.18
N SER A 66 6.85 4.68 13.57
CA SER A 66 7.96 3.75 13.38
C SER A 66 8.00 2.59 14.37
N SER A 67 7.23 2.61 15.47
CA SER A 67 6.89 1.36 16.14
C SER A 67 5.77 0.74 15.32
N LEU A 68 6.12 0.04 14.24
CA LEU A 68 5.19 -0.88 13.63
C LEU A 68 4.64 -1.76 14.76
N PRO A 69 3.31 -1.99 14.82
CA PRO A 69 2.75 -2.91 15.81
C PRO A 69 3.51 -4.23 15.71
N ALA A 70 3.81 -4.84 16.86
CA ALA A 70 4.56 -6.09 16.90
C ALA A 70 3.88 -7.12 15.98
N LEU A 71 4.56 -7.50 14.89
CA LEU A 71 4.05 -8.48 13.95
C LEU A 71 4.29 -9.87 14.55
N ILE A 72 3.23 -10.63 14.73
CA ILE A 72 3.32 -12.03 15.15
C ILE A 72 3.55 -12.87 13.89
N PRO A 73 4.62 -13.69 13.81
CA PRO A 73 4.85 -14.55 12.66
C PRO A 73 3.75 -15.60 12.57
N VAL A 74 3.03 -15.63 11.44
CA VAL A 74 2.09 -16.70 11.12
C VAL A 74 2.86 -17.79 10.38
N GLN A 75 2.95 -18.97 10.99
CA GLN A 75 3.51 -20.15 10.34
C GLN A 75 2.46 -20.70 9.37
N LEU A 76 2.68 -20.50 8.07
CA LEU A 76 1.90 -21.19 7.05
C LEU A 76 2.38 -22.65 7.03
N GLN A 77 1.57 -23.57 7.55
CA GLN A 77 1.78 -24.99 7.26
C GLN A 77 1.55 -25.19 5.77
N ALA A 78 2.60 -25.61 5.07
CA ALA A 78 2.44 -26.21 3.75
C ALA A 78 1.60 -27.48 3.97
N GLU A 79 0.37 -27.45 3.45
CA GLU A 79 -0.47 -28.63 3.32
C GLU A 79 0.35 -29.77 2.69
N PRO A 80 0.30 -30.99 3.26
CA PRO A 80 1.03 -32.12 2.73
C PRO A 80 0.67 -32.34 1.27
N SER A 81 1.70 -32.38 0.44
CA SER A 81 1.65 -32.55 -1.00
C SER A 81 0.70 -33.69 -1.40
N LEU A 82 -0.48 -33.32 -1.90
CA LEU A 82 -1.31 -34.20 -2.72
C LEU A 82 -0.58 -34.52 -4.03
N PRO A 83 -0.80 -35.71 -4.61
CA PRO A 83 0.08 -36.30 -5.61
C PRO A 83 0.17 -35.44 -6.87
N THR A 84 1.42 -35.25 -7.32
CA THR A 84 1.86 -34.72 -8.61
C THR A 84 0.83 -34.84 -9.73
N PHE A 85 0.08 -33.76 -9.97
CA PHE A 85 -0.62 -33.59 -11.24
C PHE A 85 0.41 -33.06 -12.25
N LYS A 86 0.94 -33.94 -13.09
CA LYS A 86 1.70 -33.54 -14.28
C LYS A 86 0.81 -32.58 -15.10
N PRO A 87 1.30 -31.42 -15.55
CA PRO A 87 0.57 -30.63 -16.53
C PRO A 87 0.32 -31.52 -17.76
N PRO A 88 -0.88 -31.50 -18.38
CA PRO A 88 -1.07 -32.18 -19.65
C PRO A 88 -0.05 -31.61 -20.63
N SER A 89 0.80 -32.47 -21.18
CA SER A 89 1.66 -32.13 -22.31
C SER A 89 0.74 -31.57 -23.39
N CYS A 90 0.80 -30.26 -23.59
CA CYS A 90 0.08 -29.57 -24.63
C CYS A 90 0.75 -29.94 -25.96
N SER A 91 0.44 -31.13 -26.47
CA SER A 91 0.52 -31.35 -27.91
C SER A 91 -0.68 -30.63 -28.51
N PRO A 92 -0.50 -29.67 -29.43
CA PRO A 92 -1.63 -29.06 -30.10
C PRO A 92 -2.47 -30.18 -30.73
N PRO A 93 -3.80 -30.18 -30.59
CA PRO A 93 -4.64 -31.08 -31.36
C PRO A 93 -4.32 -30.83 -32.83
N SER A 94 -3.99 -31.88 -33.60
CA SER A 94 -3.77 -31.76 -35.04
C SER A 94 -5.04 -31.22 -35.69
N ALA A 95 -5.11 -29.90 -35.83
CA ALA A 95 -6.23 -29.18 -36.41
C ALA A 95 -5.87 -28.85 -37.86
N CYS A 96 -6.67 -29.34 -38.80
CA CYS A 96 -6.53 -29.02 -40.22
C CYS A 96 -7.53 -27.91 -40.56
N HIS A 97 -7.03 -26.78 -41.03
CA HIS A 97 -7.82 -25.65 -41.48
C HIS A 97 -7.79 -25.62 -43.01
N ILE A 98 -8.96 -25.74 -43.64
CA ILE A 98 -9.11 -25.73 -45.10
C ILE A 98 -9.93 -24.50 -45.49
N LYS A 99 -9.32 -23.60 -46.26
CA LYS A 99 -9.98 -22.40 -46.79
C LYS A 99 -10.39 -22.61 -48.25
N CYS A 100 -11.68 -22.70 -48.49
CA CYS A 100 -12.26 -22.86 -49.82
C CYS A 100 -12.92 -21.55 -50.29
N ARG A 101 -13.22 -21.42 -51.59
CA ARG A 101 -13.95 -20.25 -52.13
C ARG A 101 -15.35 -20.09 -51.51
N GLY A 102 -15.96 -21.19 -51.04
CA GLY A 102 -17.30 -21.21 -50.43
C GLY A 102 -17.34 -21.17 -48.90
N GLY A 103 -16.19 -21.06 -48.21
CA GLY A 103 -16.13 -21.04 -46.74
C GLY A 103 -14.90 -21.71 -46.17
N GLU A 104 -14.78 -21.65 -44.85
CA GLU A 104 -13.69 -22.26 -44.08
C GLU A 104 -14.18 -23.51 -43.35
N ILE A 105 -13.40 -24.59 -43.43
CA ILE A 105 -13.68 -25.88 -42.78
C ILE A 105 -12.54 -26.17 -41.80
N THR A 106 -12.87 -26.40 -40.53
CA THR A 106 -11.91 -26.74 -39.47
C THR A 106 -12.15 -28.16 -38.96
N LEU A 107 -11.13 -29.01 -39.06
CA LEU A 107 -11.17 -30.40 -38.61
C LEU A 107 -10.23 -30.60 -37.43
N THR A 108 -10.74 -31.07 -36.30
CA THR A 108 -9.94 -31.43 -35.13
C THR A 108 -9.66 -32.93 -35.13
N HIS A 109 -8.38 -33.34 -35.17
CA HIS A 109 -7.93 -34.74 -35.23
C HIS A 109 -8.42 -35.54 -36.46
N PRO A 110 -8.17 -35.09 -37.71
CA PRO A 110 -8.58 -35.85 -38.88
C PRO A 110 -7.74 -37.13 -39.05
N SER A 111 -8.40 -38.24 -39.33
CA SER A 111 -7.74 -39.48 -39.79
C SER A 111 -7.12 -39.28 -41.18
N ALA A 112 -6.04 -39.99 -41.49
CA ALA A 112 -5.37 -39.93 -42.81
C ALA A 112 -6.33 -40.27 -43.96
N GLU A 113 -7.26 -41.20 -43.75
CA GLU A 113 -8.26 -41.58 -44.75
C GLU A 113 -9.21 -40.40 -45.06
N LEU A 114 -9.73 -39.75 -44.01
CA LEU A 114 -10.61 -38.59 -44.14
C LEU A 114 -9.93 -37.44 -44.88
N MET A 115 -8.65 -37.17 -44.59
CA MET A 115 -7.88 -36.15 -45.31
C MET A 115 -7.71 -36.51 -46.79
N SER A 116 -7.44 -37.78 -47.11
CA SER A 116 -7.25 -38.21 -48.49
C SER A 116 -8.54 -38.10 -49.32
N THR A 117 -9.70 -38.43 -48.73
CA THR A 117 -11.00 -38.29 -49.37
C THR A 117 -11.35 -36.81 -49.58
N LEU A 118 -11.14 -35.97 -48.57
CA LEU A 118 -11.40 -34.53 -48.68
C LEU A 118 -10.53 -33.87 -49.76
N LEU A 119 -9.22 -34.15 -49.79
CA LEU A 119 -8.34 -33.61 -50.81
C LEU A 119 -8.76 -34.06 -52.22
N ARG A 120 -9.19 -35.31 -52.38
CA ARG A 120 -9.70 -35.82 -53.66
C ARG A 120 -10.95 -35.05 -54.10
N GLU A 121 -11.93 -34.88 -53.23
CA GLU A 121 -13.18 -34.20 -53.57
C GLU A 121 -12.97 -32.70 -53.85
N LEU A 122 -12.11 -32.04 -53.06
CA LEU A 122 -11.77 -30.62 -53.31
C LEU A 122 -11.06 -30.42 -54.65
N MET A 123 -10.25 -31.38 -55.09
CA MET A 123 -9.58 -31.32 -56.40
C MET A 123 -10.47 -31.74 -57.58
N ARG A 124 -11.61 -32.40 -57.35
CA ARG A 124 -12.51 -32.84 -58.44
C ARG A 124 -13.29 -31.70 -59.09
N GLY A 125 -13.33 -30.51 -58.48
CA GLY A 125 -14.06 -29.35 -58.98
C GLY A 125 -15.58 -29.56 -58.96
N PRO A 126 -16.40 -28.48 -59.00
CA PRO A 126 -17.84 -28.64 -59.14
C PRO A 126 -18.17 -29.22 -60.53
N VAL A 127 -19.02 -30.25 -60.57
CA VAL A 127 -19.72 -30.67 -61.79
C VAL A 127 -20.75 -29.62 -62.18
#